data_AF-W7PUW1-F1
#
_entry.id   AF-W7PUW1-F1
#
_cell.length_a   1.000
_cell.length_b   1.000
_cell.length_c   1.000
_cell.angle_alpha   90.00
_cell.angle_beta   90.00
_cell.angle_gamma   90.00
#
_symmetry.space_group_name_H-M   'P 1'
#
loop_
_entity.id
_entity.type
_entity.pdbx_description
1 polymer ?
#
loop_
_entity_poly.entity_id
_entity_poly.type
_entity_poly.pdbx_seq_one_letter_code
_entity_poly.pdbx_strand_id
1 'polypeptide(L)' 'MDTRESKTAQEEHQHIKEVRMPEDFEHPEPDAGQPEARRPAKGWHWLLLATAVLAGGFMVYRLLSALWA' A
#
# COMPACT_ATOMS: atom_id res chain seq x y z
N MET A 1 18.07 29.37 -1.54
CA MET A 1 18.64 28.07 -1.14
C MET A 1 20.11 28.14 -1.51
N ASP A 2 21.01 28.27 -0.54
CA ASP A 2 22.45 28.36 -0.78
C ASP A 2 22.97 26.99 -1.24
N THR A 3 23.35 26.86 -2.50
CA THR A 3 23.96 25.65 -3.06
C THR A 3 25.49 25.62 -2.88
N ARG A 4 26.01 26.44 -1.96
CA ARG A 4 27.45 26.58 -1.70
C ARG A 4 27.98 25.60 -0.65
N GLU A 5 27.12 24.90 0.06
CA GLU A 5 27.52 23.77 0.91
C GLU A 5 27.63 22.52 0.04
N SER A 6 28.77 22.42 -0.63
CA SER A 6 29.17 21.24 -1.38
C SER A 6 29.19 20.05 -0.43
N LYS A 7 28.31 19.08 -0.71
CA LYS A 7 28.29 17.77 -0.07
C LYS A 7 29.71 17.25 0.08
N THR A 8 30.04 16.72 1.24
CA THR A 8 31.37 16.12 1.47
C THR A 8 31.61 15.01 0.43
N ALA A 9 32.86 14.73 0.06
CA ALA A 9 33.17 13.69 -0.95
C ALA A 9 32.51 12.34 -0.65
N GLN A 10 32.28 12.05 0.62
CA GLN A 10 31.57 10.87 1.09
C GLN A 10 30.07 10.88 0.76
N GLU A 11 29.42 12.03 0.90
CA GLU A 11 28.01 12.23 0.62
C GLU A 11 27.73 12.26 -0.90
N GLU A 12 28.66 12.81 -1.70
CA GLU A 12 28.59 12.71 -3.17
C GLU A 12 28.77 11.26 -3.65
N HIS A 13 29.69 10.51 -3.04
CA HIS A 13 29.89 9.10 -3.35
C HIS A 13 28.65 8.26 -3.03
N GLN A 14 28.00 8.50 -1.88
CA GLN A 14 26.75 7.84 -1.52
C GLN A 14 25.63 8.17 -2.51
N HIS A 15 25.47 9.45 -2.88
CA HIS A 15 24.49 9.86 -3.87
C HIS A 15 24.71 9.20 -5.24
N ILE A 16 25.96 9.14 -5.72
CA ILE A 16 26.30 8.46 -6.99
C ILE A 16 26.03 6.95 -6.91
N LYS A 17 26.28 6.34 -5.74
CA LYS A 17 25.99 4.92 -5.51
C LYS A 17 24.48 4.65 -5.57
N GLU A 18 23.67 5.45 -4.88
CA GLU A 18 22.20 5.35 -4.87
C GLU A 18 21.60 5.60 -6.27
N VAL A 19 22.14 6.54 -7.04
CA VAL A 19 21.67 6.81 -8.41
C VAL A 19 21.99 5.66 -9.37
N ARG A 20 23.18 5.05 -9.25
CA ARG A 20 23.59 3.94 -10.13
C ARG A 20 23.04 2.59 -9.72
N MET A 21 22.73 2.41 -8.44
CA MET A 21 22.18 1.19 -7.87
C MET A 21 20.94 1.56 -7.05
N PRO A 22 19.81 1.85 -7.72
CA PRO A 22 18.58 2.25 -7.05
C PRO A 22 17.96 1.10 -6.23
N GLU A 23 18.31 -0.15 -6.56
CA GLU A 23 17.89 -1.32 -5.80
C GLU A 23 18.82 -1.52 -4.60
N ASP A 24 18.27 -1.36 -3.39
CA ASP A 24 18.94 -1.78 -2.17
C ASP A 24 18.81 -3.31 -2.02
N PHE A 25 19.80 -4.03 -2.53
CA PHE A 25 19.85 -5.50 -2.43
C PHE A 25 20.10 -6.00 -1.00
N GLU A 26 20.65 -5.15 -0.12
CA GLU A 26 20.91 -5.49 1.29
C GLU A 26 19.63 -5.34 2.12
N HIS A 27 18.79 -4.35 1.79
CA HIS A 27 17.48 -4.14 2.40
C HIS A 27 16.40 -4.06 1.32
N PRO A 28 15.91 -5.22 0.82
CA PRO A 28 14.89 -5.26 -0.23
C PRO A 28 13.51 -4.76 0.24
N GLU A 29 13.36 -4.51 1.55
CA GLU A 29 12.14 -3.97 2.12
C GLU A 29 11.97 -2.49 1.76
N PRO A 30 10.72 -2.03 1.55
CA PRO A 30 10.46 -0.60 1.40
C PRO A 30 10.98 0.15 2.61
N ASP A 31 11.74 1.22 2.39
CA ASP A 31 12.25 2.06 3.48
C ASP A 31 11.08 2.54 4.35
N ALA A 32 11.13 2.24 5.64
CA ALA A 32 10.11 2.60 6.63
C ALA A 32 9.94 4.13 6.78
N GLY A 33 10.94 4.90 6.34
CA GLY A 33 10.87 6.35 6.17
C GLY A 33 9.91 6.80 5.07
N GLN A 34 9.69 5.98 4.05
CA GLN A 34 8.91 6.36 2.87
C GLN A 34 7.42 6.53 3.22
N PRO A 35 6.80 7.64 2.76
CA PRO A 35 5.40 7.89 3.02
C PRO A 35 4.49 6.80 2.42
N GLU A 36 4.91 6.14 1.34
CA GLU A 36 4.23 5.00 0.73
C GLU A 36 4.22 3.76 1.64
N ALA A 37 5.34 3.46 2.31
CA ALA A 37 5.45 2.34 3.25
C ALA A 37 4.59 2.54 4.51
N ARG A 38 4.34 3.81 4.88
CA ARG A 38 3.52 4.18 6.04
C ARG A 38 2.02 4.20 5.75
N ARG A 39 1.59 4.04 4.51
CA ARG A 39 0.15 4.03 4.19
C ARG A 39 -0.42 2.69 4.69
N PRO A 40 -1.26 2.68 5.74
CA PRO A 40 -1.98 1.47 6.07
C PRO A 40 -2.85 1.10 4.86
N ALA A 41 -3.04 -0.20 4.61
CA ALA A 41 -4.02 -0.70 3.67
C ALA A 41 -5.43 -0.28 4.12
N LYS A 42 -5.79 0.97 3.88
CA LYS A 42 -7.04 1.58 4.34
C LYS A 42 -8.12 1.21 3.35
N GLY A 43 -8.63 -0.01 3.50
CA GLY A 43 -9.53 -0.62 2.55
C GLY A 43 -10.94 -0.75 3.06
N TRP A 44 -11.89 -0.16 2.32
CA TRP A 44 -13.33 -0.43 2.45
C TRP A 44 -13.71 -1.88 2.05
N HIS A 45 -12.76 -2.80 2.02
CA HIS A 45 -12.93 -4.20 1.62
C HIS A 45 -13.93 -4.92 2.53
N TRP A 46 -13.97 -4.56 3.82
CA TRP A 46 -14.98 -5.05 4.76
C TRP A 46 -16.40 -4.65 4.37
N LEU A 47 -16.59 -3.47 3.78
CA LEU A 47 -17.90 -3.04 3.28
C LEU A 47 -18.33 -3.86 2.07
N LEU A 48 -17.39 -4.17 1.15
CA LEU A 48 -17.67 -5.04 0.01
C LEU A 48 -18.07 -6.43 0.48
N LEU A 49 -17.35 -7.00 1.44
CA LEU A 49 -17.68 -8.29 2.03
C LEU A 49 -19.06 -8.28 2.70
N ALA A 50 -19.33 -7.28 3.55
CA ALA A 50 -20.62 -7.14 4.23
C ALA A 50 -21.78 -7.03 3.23
N THR A 51 -21.60 -6.25 2.16
CA THR A 51 -22.60 -6.07 1.12
C THR A 51 -22.88 -7.38 0.38
N ALA A 52 -21.84 -8.14 0.04
CA ALA A 52 -21.98 -9.43 -0.63
C ALA A 52 -22.74 -10.44 0.24
N VAL A 53 -22.43 -10.51 1.54
CA VAL A 53 -23.11 -11.38 2.49
C VAL A 53 -24.59 -11.01 2.63
N LEU A 54 -24.90 -9.72 2.77
CA LEU A 54 -26.28 -9.25 2.88
C LEU A 54 -27.08 -9.51 1.61
N ALA A 55 -26.51 -9.21 0.43
CA ALA A 55 -27.17 -9.45 -0.85
C ALA A 55 -27.44 -10.95 -1.08
N GLY A 56 -26.44 -11.80 -0.81
CA GLY A 56 -26.60 -13.26 -0.90
C GLY A 56 -27.66 -13.80 0.06
N GLY A 57 -27.63 -13.38 1.32
CA GLY A 57 -28.61 -13.76 2.33
C GLY A 57 -30.03 -13.32 1.95
N PHE A 58 -30.19 -12.10 1.45
CA PHE A 58 -31.48 -11.59 0.96
C PHE A 58 -32.01 -12.41 -0.22
N MET A 59 -31.15 -12.79 -1.16
CA MET A 59 -31.51 -13.60 -2.32
C MET A 59 -32.03 -14.98 -1.90
N VAL A 60 -31.31 -15.63 -0.97
CA VAL A 60 -31.70 -16.94 -0.40
C VAL A 60 -33.01 -16.82 0.37
N TYR A 61 -33.14 -15.81 1.22
CA TYR A 61 -34.38 -15.52 1.94
C TYR A 61 -35.56 -15.35 0.97
N ARG A 62 -35.37 -14.58 -0.10
CA ARG A 62 -36.43 -14.34 -1.09
C ARG A 62 -36.85 -15.62 -1.82
N LEU A 63 -35.89 -16.43 -2.24
CA LEU A 63 -36.17 -17.74 -2.84
C LEU A 63 -36.97 -18.64 -1.91
N LEU A 64 -36.53 -18.78 -0.66
CA LEU A 64 -37.22 -19.60 0.35
C LEU A 64 -38.64 -19.08 0.65
N SER A 65 -38.79 -17.75 0.76
CA SER A 65 -40.10 -17.13 1.01
C SER A 65 -41.09 -17.33 -0.15
N ALA A 66 -40.60 -17.36 -1.38
CA ALA A 66 -41.42 -17.61 -2.57
C ALA A 66 -41.79 -19.09 -2.75
N LEU A 67 -40.98 -20.01 -2.21
CA LEU A 67 -41.26 -21.45 -2.20
C LEU A 67 -42.35 -21.84 -1.18
N TRP A 68 -42.55 -21.02 -0.15
CA TRP A 68 -43.51 -21.26 0.95
C TRP A 68 -44.78 -20.40 0.86
N ALA A 69 -44.89 -19.54 -0.15
CA ALA A 69 -46.06 -18.71 -0.45
C ALA A 69 -46.88 -19.34 -1.58
#